data_AF-A0AAN9YDH9-F1
#
_entry.id   AF-A0AAN9YDH9-F1
#
_cell.length_a   1.000
_cell.length_b   1.000
_cell.length_c   1.000
_cell.angle_alpha   90.00
_cell.angle_beta   90.00
_cell.angle_gamma   90.00
#
_symmetry.space_group_name_H-M   'P 1'
#
loop_
_entity.id
_entity.type
_entity.pdbx_description
1 polymer ?
#
loop_
_entity_poly.entity_id
_entity_poly.type
_entity_poly.pdbx_seq_one_letter_code
_entity_poly.pdbx_strand_id
1 'polypeptide(L)'
;MDHRLLDQEERTLISDSIQEVFPLREHAEDIHVAHLEIACDAAISFAENFNEEAPESQRVNLRWFYTCVQSLLTIELKPELLEDGRVDRLPLPNEQIVNKSEIDSSSSCSSSAKDDAPLRETSAERSVTADNEPAVAMKDPRAPWEEDELHQLIQLKNSGLRHKQVAERLGRTQSAVENKYGRLMKAAGRTSARAARKSVVNTSLENTHDQEEDVGQSSTSSKKACSGA
;
A
#
# COMPACT_ATOMS: atom_id res chain seq x y z
N MET A 1 -3.13 -33.58 -9.63
CA MET A 1 -2.48 -32.35 -10.12
C MET A 1 -1.08 -32.75 -10.47
N ASP A 2 -0.75 -32.81 -11.76
CA ASP A 2 0.62 -33.09 -12.17
C ASP A 2 1.48 -31.90 -11.72
N HIS A 3 2.44 -32.16 -10.85
CA HIS A 3 3.46 -31.17 -10.50
C HIS A 3 4.37 -31.01 -11.72
N ARG A 4 3.99 -30.10 -12.63
CA ARG A 4 4.86 -29.70 -13.73
C ARG A 4 6.10 -29.07 -13.10
N LEU A 5 7.20 -29.79 -13.15
CA LEU A 5 8.50 -29.25 -12.80
C LEU A 5 8.78 -28.08 -13.77
N LEU A 6 9.28 -26.97 -13.22
CA LEU A 6 9.76 -25.85 -14.02
C LEU A 6 10.75 -26.37 -15.06
N ASP A 7 10.54 -25.99 -16.30
CA ASP A 7 11.45 -26.35 -17.37
C ASP A 7 12.79 -25.60 -17.24
N GLN A 8 13.75 -25.98 -18.09
CA GLN A 8 15.09 -25.39 -18.01
C GLN A 8 15.11 -23.93 -18.46
N GLU A 9 14.18 -23.52 -19.33
CA GLU A 9 14.08 -22.17 -19.87
C GLU A 9 13.53 -21.22 -18.81
N GLU A 10 12.42 -21.59 -18.16
CA GLU A 10 11.83 -20.89 -17.02
C GLU A 10 12.84 -20.68 -15.89
N ARG A 11 13.64 -21.71 -15.56
CA ARG A 11 14.71 -21.60 -14.55
C ARG A 11 15.79 -20.61 -14.95
N THR A 12 16.14 -20.57 -16.24
CA THR A 12 17.16 -19.66 -16.75
C THR A 12 16.64 -18.22 -16.70
N LEU A 13 15.40 -17.99 -17.12
CA LEU A 13 14.73 -16.69 -17.03
C LEU A 13 14.71 -16.14 -15.59
N ILE A 14 14.31 -16.98 -14.63
CA ILE A 14 14.30 -16.60 -13.20
C ILE A 14 15.73 -16.28 -12.72
N SER A 15 16.71 -17.10 -13.08
CA SER A 15 18.10 -16.89 -12.69
C SER A 15 18.66 -15.58 -13.24
N ASP A 16 18.38 -15.27 -14.51
CA ASP A 16 18.87 -14.05 -15.17
C ASP A 16 18.23 -12.81 -14.54
N SER A 17 16.91 -12.85 -14.29
CA SER A 17 16.19 -11.79 -13.58
C SER A 17 16.77 -11.55 -12.18
N ILE A 18 17.05 -12.61 -11.41
CA ILE A 18 17.68 -12.47 -10.11
C ILE A 18 19.07 -11.83 -10.24
N GLN A 19 19.91 -12.30 -11.18
CA GLN A 19 21.27 -11.77 -11.36
C GLN A 19 21.29 -10.29 -11.76
N GLU A 20 20.30 -9.82 -12.50
CA GLU A 20 20.15 -8.42 -12.87
C GLU A 20 19.91 -7.52 -11.65
N VAL A 21 19.02 -7.94 -10.73
CA VAL A 21 18.61 -7.12 -9.58
C VAL A 21 19.53 -7.33 -8.37
N PHE A 22 20.26 -8.46 -8.31
CA PHE A 22 21.08 -8.83 -7.16
C PHE A 22 22.11 -7.78 -6.69
N PRO A 23 22.83 -7.05 -7.58
CA PRO A 23 23.78 -6.02 -7.15
C PRO A 23 23.14 -4.87 -6.35
N LEU A 24 21.83 -4.62 -6.52
CA LEU A 24 21.12 -3.58 -5.76
C LEU A 24 21.04 -3.91 -4.27
N ARG A 25 21.18 -5.18 -3.90
CA ARG A 25 21.25 -5.65 -2.51
C ARG A 25 22.32 -4.94 -1.69
N GLU A 26 23.47 -4.64 -2.30
CA GLU A 26 24.61 -4.01 -1.59
C GLU A 26 24.29 -2.58 -1.11
N HIS A 27 23.27 -1.97 -1.69
CA HIS A 27 22.86 -0.59 -1.41
C HIS A 27 21.66 -0.51 -0.46
N ALA A 28 21.06 -1.64 -0.08
CA ALA A 28 19.89 -1.67 0.77
C ALA A 28 20.27 -1.53 2.25
N GLU A 29 19.53 -0.68 2.97
CA GLU A 29 19.66 -0.53 4.43
C GLU A 29 19.24 -1.83 5.16
N ASP A 30 18.29 -2.56 4.58
CA ASP A 30 17.78 -3.82 5.10
C ASP A 30 17.93 -4.95 4.07
N ILE A 31 18.83 -5.88 4.35
CA ILE A 31 19.17 -7.00 3.46
C ILE A 31 17.98 -7.95 3.26
N HIS A 32 17.14 -8.15 4.28
CA HIS A 32 15.99 -9.05 4.17
C HIS A 32 14.90 -8.44 3.29
N VAL A 33 14.69 -7.13 3.39
CA VAL A 33 13.78 -6.41 2.49
C VAL A 33 14.29 -6.47 1.05
N ALA A 34 15.60 -6.29 0.82
CA ALA A 34 16.16 -6.44 -0.53
C ALA A 34 15.95 -7.84 -1.11
N HIS A 35 16.18 -8.91 -0.33
CA HIS A 35 15.89 -10.27 -0.78
C HIS A 35 14.40 -10.50 -1.10
N LEU A 36 13.50 -9.93 -0.30
CA LEU A 36 12.06 -10.00 -0.52
C LEU A 36 11.68 -9.37 -1.88
N GLU A 37 12.17 -8.16 -2.14
CA GLU A 37 11.87 -7.43 -3.39
C GLU A 37 12.47 -8.15 -4.61
N ILE A 38 13.73 -8.59 -4.55
CA ILE A 38 14.38 -9.35 -5.64
C ILE A 38 13.57 -10.62 -5.98
N ALA A 39 13.11 -11.35 -4.97
CA ALA A 39 12.32 -12.55 -5.19
C ALA A 39 10.91 -12.24 -5.73
N CYS A 40 10.30 -11.14 -5.32
CA CYS A 40 9.01 -10.69 -5.88
C CYS A 40 9.14 -10.28 -7.34
N ASP A 41 10.19 -9.53 -7.71
CA ASP A 41 10.47 -9.13 -9.08
C ASP A 41 10.69 -10.34 -9.98
N ALA A 42 11.55 -11.29 -9.56
CA ALA A 42 11.78 -12.52 -10.29
C ALA A 42 10.50 -13.34 -10.49
N ALA A 43 9.63 -13.39 -9.48
CA ALA A 43 8.34 -14.07 -9.59
C ALA A 43 7.39 -13.36 -10.57
N ILE A 44 7.38 -12.02 -10.60
CA ILE A 44 6.55 -11.26 -11.54
C ILE A 44 7.05 -11.45 -12.97
N SER A 45 8.35 -11.38 -13.23
CA SER A 45 8.91 -11.64 -14.56
C SER A 45 8.53 -13.04 -15.06
N PHE A 46 8.56 -14.05 -14.18
CA PHE A 46 8.07 -15.39 -14.52
C PHE A 46 6.57 -15.40 -14.86
N ALA A 47 5.73 -14.73 -14.05
CA ALA A 47 4.28 -14.68 -14.27
C ALA A 47 3.89 -13.89 -15.53
N GLU A 48 4.66 -12.87 -15.89
CA GLU A 48 4.52 -12.12 -17.14
C GLU A 48 4.81 -13.03 -18.33
N ASN A 49 5.95 -13.71 -18.35
CA ASN A 49 6.30 -14.66 -19.40
C ASN A 49 5.25 -15.78 -19.53
N PHE A 50 4.80 -16.34 -18.40
CA PHE A 50 3.70 -17.31 -18.38
C PHE A 50 2.41 -16.77 -19.01
N ASN A 51 2.06 -15.50 -18.74
CA ASN A 51 0.84 -14.88 -19.26
C ASN A 51 0.90 -14.60 -20.77
N GLU A 52 2.10 -14.44 -21.34
CA GLU A 52 2.30 -14.29 -22.78
C GLU A 52 1.93 -15.58 -23.52
N GLU A 53 2.33 -16.74 -22.98
CA GLU A 53 2.07 -18.05 -23.57
C GLU A 53 0.70 -18.64 -23.20
N ALA A 54 0.16 -18.25 -22.05
CA ALA A 54 -1.08 -18.81 -21.52
C ALA A 54 -2.34 -18.25 -22.22
N PRO A 55 -3.37 -19.10 -22.43
CA PRO A 55 -4.70 -18.64 -22.81
C PRO A 55 -5.25 -17.62 -21.82
N GLU A 56 -6.07 -16.67 -22.28
CA GLU A 56 -6.60 -15.59 -21.45
C GLU A 56 -7.34 -16.08 -20.18
N SER A 57 -8.01 -17.24 -20.26
CA SER A 57 -8.70 -17.87 -19.12
C SER A 57 -7.77 -18.40 -18.03
N GLN A 58 -6.49 -18.57 -18.32
CA GLN A 58 -5.46 -19.08 -17.40
C GLN A 58 -4.47 -18.00 -16.96
N ARG A 59 -4.60 -16.77 -17.47
CA ARG A 59 -3.70 -15.68 -17.10
C ARG A 59 -3.79 -15.39 -15.61
N VAL A 60 -2.63 -15.27 -15.00
CA VAL A 60 -2.45 -14.90 -13.61
C VAL A 60 -2.62 -13.39 -13.47
N ASN A 61 -3.42 -12.96 -12.49
CA ASN A 61 -3.50 -11.55 -12.14
C ASN A 61 -2.22 -11.14 -11.40
N LEU A 62 -1.33 -10.39 -12.06
CA LEU A 62 0.00 -10.02 -11.55
C LEU A 62 -0.06 -9.32 -10.18
N ARG A 63 -1.06 -8.45 -9.96
CA ARG A 63 -1.22 -7.74 -8.67
C ARG A 63 -1.53 -8.69 -7.52
N TRP A 64 -2.45 -9.63 -7.72
CA TRP A 64 -2.78 -10.63 -6.70
C TRP A 64 -1.63 -11.59 -6.48
N PHE A 65 -0.95 -11.99 -7.55
CA PHE A 65 0.22 -12.86 -7.48
C PHE A 65 1.35 -12.23 -6.68
N TYR A 66 1.72 -10.97 -6.97
CA TYR A 66 2.68 -10.20 -6.19
C TYR A 66 2.33 -10.20 -4.70
N THR A 67 1.08 -9.88 -4.37
CA THR A 67 0.60 -9.83 -2.98
C THR A 67 0.76 -11.17 -2.26
N CYS A 68 0.47 -12.28 -2.97
CA CYS A 68 0.64 -13.62 -2.42
C CYS A 68 2.11 -13.98 -2.20
N VAL A 69 2.97 -13.74 -3.20
CA VAL A 69 4.42 -14.01 -3.12
C VAL A 69 5.04 -13.19 -1.99
N GLN A 70 4.75 -11.89 -1.94
CA GLN A 70 5.24 -11.01 -0.89
C GLN A 70 4.78 -11.47 0.50
N SER A 71 3.51 -11.87 0.65
CA SER A 71 2.99 -12.35 1.93
C SER A 71 3.68 -13.64 2.38
N LEU A 72 3.88 -14.61 1.47
CA LEU A 72 4.56 -15.87 1.77
C LEU A 72 6.03 -15.65 2.14
N LEU A 73 6.76 -14.86 1.34
CA LEU A 73 8.16 -14.57 1.60
C LEU A 73 8.37 -13.71 2.83
N THR A 74 7.43 -12.83 3.18
CA THR A 74 7.50 -12.07 4.44
C THR A 74 7.45 -13.00 5.64
N ILE A 75 6.65 -14.07 5.60
CA ILE A 75 6.58 -15.06 6.67
C ILE A 75 7.94 -15.77 6.84
N GLU A 76 8.62 -16.08 5.75
CA GLU A 76 9.90 -16.82 5.80
C GLU A 76 11.12 -15.93 6.07
N LEU A 77 11.17 -14.75 5.46
CA LEU A 77 12.35 -13.87 5.48
C LEU A 77 12.33 -12.87 6.63
N LYS A 78 11.15 -12.53 7.15
CA LYS A 78 10.93 -11.60 8.26
C LYS A 78 9.77 -12.02 9.17
N PRO A 79 9.89 -13.17 9.86
CA PRO A 79 8.86 -13.61 10.81
C PRO A 79 8.63 -12.59 11.94
N GLU A 80 9.62 -11.74 12.25
CA GLU A 80 9.53 -10.71 13.30
C GLU A 80 8.46 -9.66 12.99
N LEU A 81 8.12 -9.44 11.70
CA LEU A 81 7.01 -8.57 11.32
C LEU A 81 5.65 -9.16 11.72
N LEU A 82 5.58 -10.45 12.00
CA LEU A 82 4.35 -11.18 12.32
C LEU A 82 4.23 -11.50 13.82
N GLU A 83 5.35 -11.68 14.52
CA GLU A 83 5.33 -12.22 15.90
C GLU A 83 4.78 -11.24 16.95
N ASP A 84 4.95 -9.92 16.79
CA ASP A 84 4.56 -8.97 17.85
C ASP A 84 3.53 -7.91 17.46
N GLY A 85 3.17 -7.80 16.17
CA GLY A 85 2.31 -6.72 15.65
C GLY A 85 2.85 -5.30 15.89
N ARG A 86 4.02 -5.17 16.55
CA ARG A 86 4.81 -3.96 16.73
C ARG A 86 5.86 -3.94 15.63
N VAL A 87 5.46 -3.49 14.46
CA VAL A 87 6.42 -3.00 13.47
C VAL A 87 6.88 -1.64 14.00
N ASP A 88 8.16 -1.53 14.37
CA ASP A 88 8.79 -0.25 14.65
C ASP A 88 8.65 0.60 13.40
N ARG A 89 7.65 1.49 13.41
CA ARG A 89 7.44 2.41 12.29
C ARG A 89 8.58 3.39 12.31
N LEU A 90 9.18 3.62 11.13
CA LEU A 90 10.11 4.71 10.95
C LEU A 90 9.50 5.98 11.58
N PRO A 91 10.23 6.68 12.46
CA PRO A 91 9.73 7.87 13.11
C PRO A 91 9.26 8.83 12.01
N LEU A 92 8.00 9.25 12.07
CA LEU A 92 7.46 10.17 11.09
C LEU A 92 8.32 11.44 11.12
N PRO A 93 8.75 11.98 9.96
CA PRO A 93 9.64 13.14 9.88
C PRO A 93 9.16 14.39 10.64
N ASN A 94 7.90 14.42 11.10
CA ASN A 94 7.28 15.53 11.81
C ASN A 94 7.47 15.53 13.33
N GLU A 95 8.09 14.53 13.95
CA GLU A 95 8.34 14.54 15.42
C GLU A 95 9.71 15.11 15.82
N GLN A 96 10.58 15.50 14.88
CA GLN A 96 11.93 16.01 15.23
C GLN A 96 12.04 17.53 15.44
N ILE A 97 10.96 18.31 15.38
CA ILE A 97 11.07 19.79 15.47
C ILE A 97 11.01 20.34 16.90
N VAL A 98 10.61 19.56 17.92
CA VAL A 98 10.41 20.15 19.26
C VAL A 98 11.29 19.47 20.30
N ASN A 99 12.27 20.24 20.79
CA ASN A 99 13.16 20.01 21.95
C ASN A 99 14.55 19.44 21.65
N LYS A 100 15.33 20.16 20.83
CA LYS A 100 16.78 20.23 21.01
C LYS A 100 17.11 21.49 21.83
N SER A 101 16.82 21.46 23.13
CA SER A 101 17.42 22.40 24.08
C SER A 101 18.76 21.83 24.53
N GLU A 102 19.81 22.54 24.14
CA GLU A 102 21.19 22.45 24.62
C GLU A 102 21.26 22.17 26.14
N ILE A 103 21.91 21.09 26.60
CA ILE A 103 22.76 21.12 27.80
C ILE A 103 23.81 19.99 27.74
N ASP A 104 25.07 20.43 27.59
CA ASP A 104 26.34 19.91 28.13
C ASP A 104 26.78 18.44 28.05
N SER A 105 27.86 18.30 27.28
CA SER A 105 29.02 17.43 27.45
C SER A 105 29.43 17.07 28.90
N SER A 106 29.58 15.78 29.19
CA SER A 106 30.67 15.17 30.00
C SER A 106 30.49 13.63 30.03
N SER A 107 31.39 12.85 29.43
CA SER A 107 32.57 12.20 30.03
C SER A 107 32.27 11.03 30.99
N SER A 108 32.55 9.81 30.49
CA SER A 108 33.07 8.57 31.10
C SER A 108 32.85 8.24 32.58
N CYS A 109 32.33 7.04 32.90
CA CYS A 109 33.08 5.86 33.43
C CYS A 109 32.18 4.82 34.13
N SER A 110 32.54 3.54 33.97
CA SER A 110 31.95 2.34 34.58
C SER A 110 32.07 2.26 36.10
N SER A 111 31.07 1.71 36.82
CA SER A 111 31.19 0.47 37.62
C SER A 111 30.05 0.24 38.62
N SER A 112 29.61 -1.01 38.67
CA SER A 112 28.85 -1.76 39.68
C SER A 112 29.01 -1.34 41.16
N ALA A 113 27.90 -1.11 41.86
CA ALA A 113 27.65 -1.54 43.25
C ALA A 113 26.16 -1.38 43.62
N LYS A 114 25.67 -2.35 44.40
CA LYS A 114 24.37 -2.37 45.08
C LYS A 114 24.36 -1.32 46.19
N ASP A 115 23.27 -0.58 46.36
CA ASP A 115 22.85 -0.13 47.70
C ASP A 115 21.39 0.35 47.71
N ASP A 116 20.79 0.14 48.87
CA ASP A 116 19.42 0.36 49.28
C ASP A 116 18.95 1.83 49.25
N ALA A 117 17.64 1.99 48.96
CA ALA A 117 16.68 3.04 49.34
C ALA A 117 17.18 4.46 49.70
N PRO A 118 16.56 5.53 49.15
CA PRO A 118 15.29 5.97 49.74
C PRO A 118 14.24 6.51 48.75
N LEU A 119 12.98 6.38 49.16
CA LEU A 119 11.80 7.09 48.65
C LEU A 119 12.13 8.56 48.35
N ARG A 120 12.19 8.92 47.06
CA ARG A 120 12.18 10.31 46.60
C ARG A 120 10.84 10.60 45.94
N GLU A 121 10.05 11.39 46.65
CA GLU A 121 8.87 12.08 46.14
C GLU A 121 9.30 13.02 45.00
N THR A 122 9.18 12.57 43.75
CA THR A 122 9.31 13.44 42.58
C THR A 122 8.03 14.23 42.41
N SER A 123 8.13 15.49 42.83
CA SER A 123 7.18 16.56 42.62
C SER A 123 6.67 16.59 41.19
N ALA A 124 5.34 16.59 41.10
CA ALA A 124 4.58 16.79 39.91
C ALA A 124 4.68 18.25 39.44
N GLU A 125 5.53 18.54 38.46
CA GLU A 125 5.30 19.68 37.56
C GLU A 125 4.48 19.19 36.38
N ARG A 126 3.21 18.88 36.68
CA ARG A 126 2.17 18.67 35.69
C ARG A 126 1.96 20.03 35.03
N SER A 127 2.56 20.23 33.85
CA SER A 127 2.31 21.39 33.00
C SER A 127 0.83 21.35 32.59
N VAL A 128 0.00 21.99 33.41
CA VAL A 128 -1.42 22.24 33.19
C VAL A 128 -1.51 23.53 32.39
N THR A 129 -1.17 23.47 31.10
CA THR A 129 -1.86 24.32 30.13
C THR A 129 -3.17 23.61 29.82
N ALA A 130 -4.07 23.63 30.81
CA ALA A 130 -5.48 23.36 30.56
C ALA A 130 -5.97 24.50 29.66
N ASP A 131 -5.80 24.32 28.37
CA ASP A 131 -6.61 24.98 27.36
C ASP A 131 -8.05 24.60 27.69
N ASN A 132 -8.65 25.46 28.50
CA ASN A 132 -9.99 25.33 29.03
C ASN A 132 -10.95 25.72 27.90
N GLU A 133 -10.90 24.94 26.81
CA GLU A 133 -11.82 25.10 25.71
C GLU A 133 -13.22 24.85 26.29
N PRO A 134 -14.14 25.82 26.17
CA PRO A 134 -15.47 25.68 26.74
C PRO A 134 -16.11 24.41 26.19
N ALA A 135 -16.62 23.56 27.09
CA ALA A 135 -17.27 22.31 26.73
C ALA A 135 -18.34 22.59 25.67
N VAL A 136 -18.12 22.09 24.45
CA VAL A 136 -19.01 22.31 23.31
C VAL A 136 -20.39 21.73 23.67
N ALA A 137 -21.42 22.55 23.59
CA ALA A 137 -22.79 22.12 23.88
C ALA A 137 -23.17 20.94 22.96
N MET A 138 -23.68 19.85 23.55
CA MET A 138 -24.12 18.69 22.76
C MET A 138 -25.26 19.09 21.82
N LYS A 139 -25.06 18.84 20.53
CA LYS A 139 -26.07 19.01 19.48
C LYS A 139 -27.14 17.91 19.58
N ASP A 140 -28.31 18.18 19.02
CA ASP A 140 -29.40 17.21 18.94
C ASP A 140 -28.95 15.94 18.18
N PRO A 141 -29.20 14.72 18.71
CA PRO A 141 -28.91 13.46 18.02
C PRO A 141 -29.54 13.34 16.62
N ARG A 142 -30.64 14.05 16.35
CA ARG A 142 -31.38 14.03 15.08
C ARG A 142 -30.97 15.14 14.12
N ALA A 143 -30.14 16.09 14.55
CA ALA A 143 -29.69 17.15 13.66
C ALA A 143 -28.91 16.54 12.48
N PRO A 144 -29.15 16.99 11.23
CA PRO A 144 -28.40 16.53 10.07
C PRO A 144 -26.90 16.86 10.23
N TRP A 145 -26.05 16.15 9.49
CA TRP A 145 -24.62 16.44 9.48
C TRP A 145 -24.35 17.53 8.44
N GLU A 146 -23.82 18.66 8.89
CA GLU A 146 -23.37 19.76 8.02
C GLU A 146 -22.08 19.38 7.30
N GLU A 147 -21.85 19.93 6.11
CA GLU A 147 -20.66 19.61 5.30
C GLU A 147 -19.35 19.96 6.04
N ASP A 148 -19.30 21.11 6.72
CA ASP A 148 -18.14 21.51 7.52
C ASP A 148 -17.89 20.55 8.69
N GLU A 149 -18.95 19.99 9.27
CA GLU A 149 -18.86 18.99 10.34
C GLU A 149 -18.29 17.66 9.80
N LEU A 150 -18.59 17.32 8.55
CA LEU A 150 -18.01 16.14 7.87
C LEU A 150 -16.53 16.32 7.56
N HIS A 151 -16.13 17.51 7.07
CA HIS A 151 -14.72 17.83 6.85
C HIS A 151 -13.92 17.76 8.16
N GLN A 152 -14.43 18.35 9.23
CA GLN A 152 -13.79 18.28 10.55
C GLN A 152 -13.71 16.84 11.08
N LEU A 153 -14.77 16.03 10.91
CA LEU A 153 -14.76 14.61 11.26
C LEU A 153 -13.61 13.87 10.56
N ILE A 154 -13.46 14.05 9.24
CA ILE A 154 -12.41 13.39 8.45
C ILE A 154 -11.03 13.88 8.89
N GLN A 155 -10.85 15.19 9.06
CA GLN A 155 -9.57 15.77 9.49
C GLN A 155 -9.13 15.25 10.86
N LEU A 156 -10.04 15.25 11.85
CA LEU A 156 -9.75 14.76 13.19
C LEU A 156 -9.43 13.26 13.19
N LYS A 157 -10.13 12.47 12.36
CA LYS A 157 -9.83 11.04 12.20
C LYS A 157 -8.48 10.78 11.52
N ASN A 158 -8.11 11.58 10.52
CA ASN A 158 -6.81 11.49 9.87
C ASN A 158 -5.67 11.88 10.81
N SER A 159 -5.91 12.77 11.78
CA SER A 159 -4.96 13.06 12.86
C SER A 159 -4.89 11.99 13.96
N GLY A 160 -5.57 10.85 13.80
CA GLY A 160 -5.46 9.70 14.70
C GLY A 160 -6.34 9.75 15.96
N LEU A 161 -7.26 10.71 16.09
CA LEU A 161 -8.11 10.81 17.27
C LEU A 161 -9.10 9.63 17.39
N ARG A 162 -9.38 9.24 18.63
CA ARG A 162 -10.40 8.24 18.96
C ARG A 162 -11.80 8.82 18.80
N HIS A 163 -12.79 7.99 18.47
CA HIS A 163 -14.18 8.45 18.22
C HIS A 163 -14.77 9.25 19.39
N LYS A 164 -14.42 8.91 20.64
CA LYS A 164 -14.85 9.64 21.83
C LYS A 164 -14.36 11.10 21.83
N GLN A 165 -13.08 11.33 21.51
CA GLN A 165 -12.49 12.67 21.47
C GLN A 165 -13.06 13.50 20.32
N VAL A 166 -13.31 12.85 19.17
CA VAL A 166 -13.97 13.50 18.04
C VAL A 166 -15.40 13.91 18.39
N ALA A 167 -16.12 13.05 19.11
CA ALA A 167 -17.48 13.33 19.57
C ALA A 167 -17.56 14.53 20.52
N GLU A 168 -16.61 14.63 21.46
CA GLU A 168 -16.45 15.77 22.37
C GLU A 168 -16.20 17.08 21.59
N ARG A 169 -15.30 17.06 20.58
CA ARG A 169 -15.00 18.25 19.77
C ARG A 169 -16.15 18.70 18.87
N LEU A 170 -16.88 17.76 18.27
CA LEU A 170 -18.00 18.08 17.37
C LEU A 170 -19.32 18.37 18.10
N GLY A 171 -19.39 18.11 19.41
CA GLY A 171 -20.63 18.18 20.19
C GLY A 171 -21.64 17.12 19.75
N ARG A 172 -21.21 15.90 19.44
CA ARG A 172 -22.07 14.78 19.00
C ARG A 172 -21.88 13.56 19.90
N THR A 173 -22.74 12.55 19.78
CA THR A 173 -22.54 11.28 20.49
C THR A 173 -21.49 10.41 19.79
N GLN A 174 -20.72 9.63 20.55
CA GLN A 174 -19.70 8.71 20.01
C GLN A 174 -20.28 7.75 18.96
N SER A 175 -21.47 7.19 19.21
CA SER A 175 -22.13 6.27 18.28
C SER A 175 -22.51 6.95 16.96
N ALA A 176 -22.92 8.22 16.98
CA ALA A 176 -23.22 8.97 15.76
C ALA A 176 -21.96 9.18 14.92
N VAL A 177 -20.85 9.53 15.55
CA VAL A 177 -19.53 9.69 14.89
C VAL A 177 -19.08 8.38 14.24
N GLU A 178 -19.11 7.28 14.98
CA GLU A 178 -18.70 5.95 14.49
C GLU A 178 -19.54 5.51 13.28
N ASN A 179 -20.88 5.59 13.41
CA ASN A 179 -21.80 5.25 12.33
C ASN A 179 -21.59 6.12 11.08
N LYS A 180 -21.38 7.43 11.27
CA LYS A 180 -21.18 8.35 10.14
C LYS A 180 -19.85 8.10 9.44
N TYR A 181 -18.76 7.97 10.20
CA TYR A 181 -17.43 7.70 9.65
C TYR A 181 -17.37 6.35 8.91
N GLY A 182 -17.97 5.30 9.48
CA GLY A 182 -18.05 4.00 8.83
C GLY A 182 -18.82 4.04 7.50
N ARG A 183 -19.90 4.84 7.41
CA ARG A 183 -20.64 5.05 6.15
C ARG A 183 -19.82 5.81 5.12
N LEU A 184 -19.08 6.84 5.53
CA LEU A 184 -18.20 7.61 4.63
C LEU A 184 -17.11 6.73 4.02
N MET A 185 -16.43 5.91 4.83
CA MET A 185 -15.37 5.02 4.35
C MET A 185 -15.90 3.93 3.40
N LYS A 186 -17.08 3.37 3.70
CA LYS A 186 -17.76 2.44 2.79
C LYS A 186 -18.19 3.11 1.48
N ALA A 187 -18.65 4.36 1.52
CA ALA A 187 -19.05 5.10 0.32
C ALA A 187 -17.84 5.42 -0.56
N ALA A 188 -16.74 5.91 0.03
CA ALA A 188 -15.49 6.22 -0.65
C ALA A 188 -14.88 5.00 -1.38
N GLY A 189 -14.93 3.82 -0.75
CA GLY A 189 -14.48 2.57 -1.38
C GLY A 189 -15.34 2.16 -2.59
N ARG A 190 -16.64 2.46 -2.58
CA ARG A 190 -17.56 2.09 -3.67
C ARG A 190 -17.52 3.06 -4.85
N THR A 191 -17.26 4.34 -4.61
CA THR A 191 -17.16 5.35 -5.68
C THR A 191 -15.94 5.12 -6.57
N SER A 192 -14.81 4.68 -6.00
CA SER A 192 -13.61 4.34 -6.77
C SER A 192 -13.85 3.18 -7.75
N ALA A 193 -14.54 2.12 -7.31
CA ALA A 193 -14.82 0.95 -8.15
C ALA A 193 -15.81 1.28 -9.29
N ARG A 194 -16.78 2.17 -9.05
CA ARG A 194 -17.77 2.56 -10.07
C ARG A 194 -17.20 3.54 -11.10
N ALA A 195 -16.33 4.46 -10.68
CA ALA A 195 -15.63 5.36 -11.60
C ALA A 195 -14.69 4.60 -12.54
N ALA A 196 -13.93 3.63 -12.02
CA ALA A 196 -13.05 2.79 -12.83
C ALA A 196 -13.81 2.03 -13.94
N ARG A 197 -14.98 1.46 -13.60
CA ARG A 197 -15.84 0.75 -14.57
C ARG A 197 -16.43 1.64 -15.67
N LYS A 198 -16.61 2.94 -15.41
CA LYS A 198 -17.17 3.86 -16.40
C LYS A 198 -16.12 4.38 -17.39
N SER A 199 -14.82 4.33 -17.03
CA SER A 199 -13.74 4.71 -17.94
C SER A 199 -13.47 3.67 -19.04
N VAL A 200 -13.70 2.38 -18.77
CA VAL A 200 -13.40 1.30 -19.73
C VAL A 200 -14.43 1.21 -20.87
N VAL A 201 -15.66 1.69 -20.65
CA VAL A 201 -16.76 1.55 -21.63
C VAL A 201 -16.76 2.68 -22.68
N ASN A 202 -16.03 3.78 -22.47
CA ASN A 202 -16.03 4.92 -23.39
C ASN A 202 -14.86 4.95 -24.40
N THR A 203 -13.96 3.96 -24.39
CA THR A 203 -12.76 3.96 -25.27
C THR A 203 -12.89 3.08 -26.52
N SER A 204 -14.06 2.50 -26.81
CA SER A 204 -14.21 1.49 -27.87
C SER A 204 -15.09 1.89 -29.06
N LEU A 205 -15.41 3.18 -29.26
CA LEU A 205 -16.35 3.61 -30.32
C LEU A 205 -15.89 4.75 -31.24
N GLU A 206 -14.62 5.16 -31.21
CA GLU A 206 -14.07 6.10 -32.20
C GLU A 206 -12.71 5.60 -32.71
N ASN A 207 -12.72 4.62 -33.61
CA ASN A 207 -11.69 4.53 -34.66
C ASN A 207 -12.13 3.62 -35.83
N THR A 208 -13.18 4.04 -36.54
CA THR A 208 -13.42 3.63 -37.92
C THR A 208 -13.58 4.91 -38.71
N HIS A 209 -12.45 5.47 -39.14
CA HIS A 209 -12.44 6.50 -40.18
C HIS A 209 -11.70 5.93 -41.39
N ASP A 210 -12.45 5.89 -42.48
CA ASP A 210 -12.13 5.37 -43.79
C ASP A 210 -10.81 5.90 -44.38
N GLN A 211 -10.06 5.00 -45.01
CA GLN A 211 -9.22 5.34 -46.16
C GLN A 211 -9.54 4.36 -47.29
N GLU A 212 -10.50 4.77 -48.12
CA GLU A 212 -10.55 4.40 -49.54
C GLU A 212 -9.54 5.29 -50.29
N GLU A 213 -8.44 4.71 -50.77
CA GLU A 213 -7.76 5.09 -52.02
C GLU A 213 -7.19 3.77 -52.58
N ASP A 214 -7.78 3.18 -53.61
CA ASP A 214 -7.73 3.53 -55.03
C ASP A 214 -6.34 3.43 -55.67
N VAL A 215 -6.34 2.81 -56.85
CA VAL A 215 -5.31 2.72 -57.89
C VAL A 215 -4.08 1.83 -57.62
N GLY A 216 -4.04 0.69 -58.33
CA GLY A 216 -2.78 -0.05 -58.50
C GLY A 216 -2.88 -1.34 -59.32
N GLN A 217 -3.39 -1.27 -60.55
CA GLN A 217 -3.32 -2.36 -61.52
C GLN A 217 -1.85 -2.79 -61.75
N SER A 218 -1.54 -4.08 -61.58
CA SER A 218 -0.44 -4.72 -62.31
C SER A 218 -0.69 -6.22 -62.47
N SER A 219 -1.13 -6.53 -63.67
CA SER A 219 -1.15 -7.80 -64.36
C SER A 219 0.22 -8.49 -64.39
N THR A 220 0.26 -9.79 -64.10
CA THR A 220 0.97 -10.82 -64.90
C THR A 220 0.36 -12.19 -64.56
N SER A 221 -0.46 -12.80 -65.42
CA SER A 221 -0.02 -13.80 -66.42
C SER A 221 0.89 -14.91 -65.89
N SER A 222 0.34 -16.10 -65.65
CA SER A 222 0.81 -17.41 -66.17
C SER A 222 -0.05 -18.54 -65.59
N LYS A 223 -0.94 -19.16 -66.37
CA LYS A 223 -0.73 -20.36 -67.21
C LYS A 223 -0.47 -21.68 -66.45
N LYS A 224 -1.16 -22.71 -66.94
CA LYS A 224 -0.88 -24.17 -66.94
C LYS A 224 -1.58 -24.94 -65.81
N ALA A 225 -2.72 -25.60 -66.05
CA ALA A 225 -3.01 -26.79 -66.87
C ALA A 225 -2.42 -28.10 -66.32
N CYS A 226 -3.32 -29.08 -66.13
CA CYS A 226 -3.21 -30.56 -66.18
C CYS A 226 -3.91 -31.20 -64.96
N SER A 227 -5.06 -31.86 -65.17
CA SER A 227 -5.20 -33.31 -65.43
C SER A 227 -4.91 -34.13 -64.17
N GLY A 228 -5.75 -35.04 -63.70
CA GLY A 228 -6.99 -35.59 -64.24
C GLY A 228 -7.49 -36.71 -63.30
N ALA A 229 -8.62 -37.29 -63.73
CA ALA A 229 -9.22 -38.58 -63.36
C ALA A 229 -9.42 -38.89 -61.86
#